data_AF-A0A946BXN7-F1
#
_entry.id   AF-A0A946BXN7-F1
#
_cell.length_a   1.000
_cell.length_b   1.000
_cell.length_c   1.000
_cell.angle_alpha   90.00
_cell.angle_beta   90.00
_cell.angle_gamma   90.00
#
_symmetry.space_group_name_H-M   'P 1'
#
loop_
_entity.id
_entity.type
_entity.pdbx_description
1 polymer ?
#
loop_
_entity_poly.entity_id
_entity_poly.type
_entity_poly.pdbx_seq_one_letter_code
_entity_poly.pdbx_strand_id
1 'polypeptide(L)'
;MQVATPETVLGNFDNATFEYSGTITTFSRRDDAFFVTTDNAQGDMETFPVSYVFGVEPLQQVLLPLSGGRLQALTIAWDSRPAKEGGQRWYHLYPDEQIAAGDPLHWTGGYFNWNTSCAECHSTDIKKNYDAETDHFSTQYAQIDVGCEACHGPGSRHQQLAAKGSLTPTQAGFDMSLSARGEWHWLEGASIAERTEPLTDTTQIDTCGRCHARRGT
;
A
#
# COMPACT_ATOMS: atom_id res chain seq x y z
N MET A 1 2.66 -0.20 -5.63
CA MET A 1 3.43 1.04 -5.47
C MET A 1 4.54 1.02 -6.49
N GLN A 2 4.76 2.11 -7.21
CA GLN A 2 5.82 2.20 -8.21
C GLN A 2 6.67 3.44 -7.93
N VAL A 3 7.97 3.37 -8.23
CA VAL A 3 8.82 4.58 -8.21
C VAL A 3 8.21 5.59 -9.17
N ALA A 4 8.13 6.85 -8.74
CA ALA A 4 7.58 7.91 -9.59
C ALA A 4 8.56 8.22 -10.73
N THR A 5 8.17 7.86 -11.95
CA THR A 5 8.91 8.11 -13.19
C THR A 5 7.92 8.53 -14.29
N PRO A 6 8.40 9.05 -15.43
CA PRO A 6 7.54 9.42 -16.55
C PRO A 6 6.65 8.28 -17.06
N GLU A 7 7.04 7.03 -16.84
CA GLU A 7 6.30 5.83 -17.26
C GLU A 7 5.23 5.40 -16.26
N THR A 8 5.37 5.77 -14.98
CA THR A 8 4.50 5.28 -13.89
C THR A 8 3.53 6.32 -13.37
N VAL A 9 3.87 7.60 -13.50
CA VAL A 9 3.00 8.72 -13.11
C VAL A 9 1.91 8.90 -14.17
N LEU A 10 0.66 8.69 -13.76
CA LEU A 10 -0.53 8.87 -14.61
C LEU A 10 -1.10 10.29 -14.50
N GLY A 11 -0.79 11.00 -13.40
CA GLY A 11 -1.33 12.32 -13.10
C GLY A 11 -0.73 13.46 -13.92
N ASN A 12 -1.50 14.54 -14.07
CA ASN A 12 -1.01 15.76 -14.71
C ASN A 12 -0.10 16.57 -13.77
N PHE A 13 1.21 16.62 -14.09
CA PHE A 13 2.22 17.42 -13.40
C PHE A 13 2.77 18.58 -14.26
N ASP A 14 2.04 19.00 -15.30
CA ASP A 14 2.38 20.17 -16.12
C ASP A 14 1.92 21.47 -15.45
N ASN A 15 2.43 21.72 -14.23
CA ASN A 15 2.04 22.85 -13.38
C ASN A 15 0.54 22.93 -13.10
N ALA A 16 -0.12 21.78 -13.01
CA ALA A 16 -1.54 21.70 -12.68
C ALA A 16 -1.77 22.18 -11.24
N THR A 17 -2.87 22.89 -11.01
CA THR A 17 -3.28 23.34 -9.68
C THR A 17 -4.59 22.69 -9.26
N PHE A 18 -4.75 22.52 -7.96
CA PHE A 18 -5.98 22.03 -7.33
C PHE A 18 -6.23 22.84 -6.06
N GLU A 19 -7.41 23.43 -5.94
CA GLU A 19 -7.80 24.20 -4.76
C GLU A 19 -8.74 23.37 -3.88
N TYR A 20 -8.43 23.31 -2.59
CA TYR A 20 -9.26 22.66 -1.58
C TYR A 20 -9.18 23.43 -0.27
N SER A 21 -10.34 23.81 0.27
CA SER A 21 -10.46 24.51 1.55
C SER A 21 -9.55 25.76 1.68
N GLY A 22 -9.31 26.47 0.58
CA GLY A 22 -8.45 27.66 0.54
C GLY A 22 -6.95 27.40 0.35
N THR A 23 -6.52 26.12 0.37
CA THR A 23 -5.15 25.72 0.02
C THR A 23 -5.07 25.44 -1.48
N ILE A 24 -4.06 26.02 -2.15
CA ILE A 24 -3.77 25.75 -3.56
C ILE A 24 -2.58 24.80 -3.63
N THR A 25 -2.85 23.55 -4.00
CA THR A 25 -1.81 22.55 -4.28
C THR A 25 -1.37 22.65 -5.74
N THR A 26 -0.06 22.62 -5.99
CA THR A 26 0.51 22.63 -7.35
C THR A 26 1.29 21.33 -7.62
N PHE A 27 1.00 20.70 -8.75
CA PHE A 27 1.67 19.49 -9.24
C PHE A 27 2.60 19.89 -10.38
N SER A 28 3.91 19.76 -10.17
CA SER A 28 4.93 20.21 -11.13
C SER A 28 5.96 19.13 -11.43
N ARG A 29 6.54 19.18 -12.63
CA ARG A 29 7.61 18.29 -13.08
C ARG A 29 8.86 19.12 -13.40
N ARG A 30 10.03 18.60 -13.04
CA ARG A 30 11.35 19.15 -13.44
C ARG A 30 12.17 17.98 -13.97
N ASP A 31 12.49 18.02 -15.26
CA ASP A 31 13.09 16.89 -15.98
C ASP A 31 12.26 15.62 -15.77
N ASP A 32 12.81 14.56 -15.19
CA ASP A 32 12.09 13.31 -14.90
C ASP A 32 11.58 13.19 -13.45
N ALA A 33 11.77 14.24 -12.64
CA ALA A 33 11.34 14.29 -11.25
C ALA A 33 10.01 15.05 -11.08
N PHE A 34 9.19 14.57 -10.16
CA PHE A 34 7.85 15.08 -9.89
C PHE A 34 7.81 15.71 -8.49
N PHE A 35 7.07 16.80 -8.36
CA PHE A 35 6.99 17.60 -7.14
C PHE A 35 5.56 18.05 -6.88
N VAL A 36 5.21 18.16 -5.59
CA VAL A 36 3.95 18.73 -5.12
C VAL A 36 4.26 19.89 -4.18
N THR A 37 3.71 21.06 -4.45
CA THR A 37 3.71 22.20 -3.54
C THR A 37 2.36 22.27 -2.83
N THR A 38 2.33 22.01 -1.52
CA THR A 38 1.12 22.00 -0.67
C THR A 38 1.46 22.39 0.77
N ASP A 39 0.45 22.61 1.61
CA ASP A 39 0.61 22.84 3.04
C ASP A 39 1.25 21.66 3.77
N ASN A 40 2.22 21.96 4.65
CA ASN A 40 2.91 20.98 5.46
C ASN A 40 2.22 20.76 6.82
N ALA A 41 2.86 20.04 7.74
CA ALA A 41 2.29 19.74 9.05
C ALA A 41 2.06 20.98 9.94
N GLN A 42 2.65 22.13 9.59
CA GLN A 42 2.48 23.42 10.26
C GLN A 42 1.46 24.31 9.54
N GLY A 43 0.92 23.89 8.39
CA GLY A 43 0.03 24.68 7.54
C GLY A 43 0.75 25.63 6.59
N ASP A 44 2.09 25.59 6.55
CA ASP A 44 2.90 26.41 5.65
C ASP A 44 3.08 25.72 4.29
N MET A 45 3.09 26.49 3.21
CA MET A 45 3.32 25.93 1.87
C MET A 45 4.77 25.46 1.70
N GLU A 46 4.95 24.20 1.33
CA GLU A 46 6.24 23.56 1.11
C GLU A 46 6.22 22.72 -0.17
N THR A 47 7.39 22.49 -0.78
CA THR A 47 7.51 21.66 -1.98
C THR A 47 8.14 20.32 -1.64
N PHE A 48 7.41 19.25 -1.89
CA PHE A 48 7.81 17.88 -1.63
C PHE A 48 8.12 17.15 -2.94
N PRO A 49 9.20 16.36 -3.00
CA PRO A 49 9.39 15.43 -4.11
C PRO A 49 8.35 14.30 -4.02
N VAL A 50 7.91 13.79 -5.16
CA VAL A 50 7.11 12.57 -5.22
C VAL A 50 8.06 11.40 -5.37
N SER A 51 8.19 10.57 -4.33
CA SER A 51 9.07 9.39 -4.38
C SER A 51 8.41 8.20 -5.06
N TYR A 52 7.11 8.03 -4.84
CA TYR A 52 6.35 6.90 -5.36
C TYR A 52 4.93 7.30 -5.74
N VAL A 53 4.32 6.47 -6.60
CA VAL A 53 2.88 6.48 -6.87
C VAL A 53 2.23 5.20 -6.35
N PHE A 54 0.98 5.32 -5.93
CA PHE A 54 0.23 4.27 -5.25
C PHE A 54 -1.16 4.12 -5.87
N GLY A 55 -1.48 2.94 -6.40
CA GLY A 55 -2.70 2.70 -7.20
C GLY A 55 -2.47 2.88 -8.71
N VAL A 56 -3.44 2.42 -9.50
CA VAL A 56 -3.44 2.51 -10.97
C VAL A 56 -4.80 2.97 -11.45
N GLU A 57 -5.82 2.11 -11.47
CA GLU A 57 -7.21 2.42 -11.80
C GLU A 57 -8.13 1.92 -10.68
N PRO A 58 -9.15 2.69 -10.24
CA PRO A 58 -9.63 3.98 -10.77
C PRO A 58 -8.88 5.21 -10.26
N LEU A 59 -7.91 5.03 -9.36
CA LEU A 59 -7.20 6.14 -8.73
C LEU A 59 -5.71 5.86 -8.56
N GLN A 60 -4.92 6.93 -8.62
CA GLN A 60 -3.50 6.93 -8.27
C GLN A 60 -3.21 8.07 -7.29
N GLN A 61 -2.67 7.73 -6.12
CA GLN A 61 -2.15 8.66 -5.14
C GLN A 61 -0.63 8.81 -5.29
N VAL A 62 -0.10 9.89 -4.71
CA VAL A 62 1.33 10.18 -4.66
C VAL A 62 1.83 10.04 -3.23
N LEU A 63 3.02 9.48 -3.06
CA LEU A 63 3.68 9.34 -1.76
C LEU A 63 4.81 10.35 -1.64
N LEU A 64 4.67 11.21 -0.63
CA LEU A 64 5.59 12.30 -0.32
C LEU A 64 6.44 11.91 0.90
N PRO A 65 7.79 12.00 0.83
CA PRO A 65 8.62 11.73 1.98
C PRO A 65 8.56 12.90 2.98
N LEU A 66 8.43 12.57 4.26
CA LEU A 66 8.60 13.49 5.38
C LEU A 66 9.78 13.06 6.25
N SER A 67 10.11 13.89 7.25
CA SER A 67 11.09 13.55 8.27
C SER A 67 10.74 12.25 9.03
N GLY A 68 11.74 11.66 9.68
CA GLY A 68 11.55 10.40 10.42
C GLY A 68 11.35 9.17 9.53
N GLY A 69 11.75 9.22 8.26
CA GLY A 69 11.63 8.10 7.31
C GLY A 69 10.19 7.77 6.90
N ARG A 70 9.28 8.72 7.06
CA ARG A 70 7.85 8.57 6.75
C ARG A 70 7.61 8.77 5.26
N LEU A 71 6.78 7.91 4.67
CA LEU A 71 6.13 8.16 3.40
C LEU A 71 4.65 8.46 3.67
N GLN A 72 4.18 9.62 3.22
CA GLN A 72 2.81 10.05 3.40
C GLN A 72 2.04 10.00 2.09
N ALA A 73 0.85 9.40 2.11
CA ALA A 73 -0.06 9.42 0.98
C ALA A 73 -0.83 10.74 0.93
N LEU A 74 -0.64 11.51 -0.14
CA LEU A 74 -1.40 12.74 -0.33
C LEU A 74 -2.90 12.46 -0.45
N THR A 75 -3.73 13.27 0.20
CA THR A 75 -5.20 13.19 0.18
C THR A 75 -5.82 13.73 -1.12
N ILE A 76 -4.99 14.27 -2.01
CA ILE A 76 -5.36 14.61 -3.38
C ILE A 76 -4.86 13.49 -4.28
N ALA A 77 -5.80 12.82 -4.95
CA ALA A 77 -5.55 11.69 -5.83
C ALA A 77 -5.85 12.05 -7.28
N TRP A 78 -5.22 11.33 -8.21
CA TRP A 78 -5.53 11.37 -9.62
C TRP A 78 -6.60 10.34 -9.94
N ASP A 79 -7.70 10.79 -10.55
CA ASP A 79 -8.70 9.92 -11.15
C ASP A 79 -8.16 9.43 -12.50
N SER A 80 -7.72 8.18 -12.57
CA SER A 80 -7.09 7.62 -13.77
C SER A 80 -8.08 7.02 -14.76
N ARG A 81 -9.38 7.04 -14.44
CA ARG A 81 -10.43 6.58 -15.35
C ARG A 81 -10.42 7.41 -16.64
N PRO A 82 -10.99 6.88 -17.74
CA PRO A 82 -11.14 7.64 -18.97
C PRO A 82 -11.87 8.97 -18.77
N ALA A 83 -11.46 10.03 -19.49
CA ALA A 83 -12.10 11.34 -19.40
C ALA A 83 -13.61 11.31 -19.69
N LYS A 84 -14.05 10.43 -20.60
CA LYS A 84 -15.47 10.19 -20.92
C LYS A 84 -16.32 9.70 -19.73
N GLU A 85 -15.67 9.17 -18.69
CA GLU A 85 -16.29 8.71 -17.43
C GLU A 85 -16.08 9.71 -16.28
N GLY A 86 -15.55 10.90 -16.57
CA GLY A 86 -15.29 11.96 -15.59
C GLY A 86 -13.94 11.87 -14.89
N GLY A 87 -13.03 11.00 -15.36
CA GLY A 87 -11.66 10.90 -14.86
C GLY A 87 -10.69 11.88 -15.52
N GLN A 88 -9.40 11.55 -15.45
CA GLN A 88 -8.27 12.40 -15.85
C GLN A 88 -8.23 13.75 -15.13
N ARG A 89 -8.40 13.72 -13.80
CA ARG A 89 -8.40 14.93 -12.96
C ARG A 89 -7.90 14.68 -11.55
N TRP A 90 -7.37 15.72 -10.92
CA TRP A 90 -7.09 15.73 -9.48
C TRP A 90 -8.40 15.90 -8.69
N TYR A 91 -8.52 15.20 -7.57
CA TYR A 91 -9.63 15.34 -6.64
C TYR A 91 -9.19 15.06 -5.20
N HIS A 92 -9.86 15.68 -4.23
CA HIS A 92 -9.63 15.40 -2.81
C HIS A 92 -10.44 14.17 -2.38
N LEU A 93 -9.86 13.30 -1.55
CA LEU A 93 -10.52 12.11 -1.02
C LEU A 93 -11.71 12.43 -0.11
N TYR A 94 -11.69 13.61 0.51
CA TYR A 94 -12.78 14.14 1.35
C TYR A 94 -13.19 15.52 0.82
N PRO A 95 -13.97 15.61 -0.27
CA PRO A 95 -14.23 16.89 -0.94
C PRO A 95 -15.13 17.84 -0.13
N ASP A 96 -15.95 17.29 0.78
CA ASP A 96 -16.95 18.05 1.54
C ASP A 96 -16.52 18.37 2.98
N GLU A 97 -15.32 17.94 3.38
CA GLU A 97 -14.76 18.19 4.71
C GLU A 97 -13.69 19.28 4.64
N GLN A 98 -13.45 20.01 5.74
CA GLN A 98 -12.33 20.95 5.86
C GLN A 98 -11.27 20.33 6.78
N ILE A 99 -10.26 19.72 6.18
CA ILE A 99 -9.21 18.98 6.89
C ILE A 99 -7.93 19.82 6.84
N ALA A 100 -7.63 20.50 7.94
CA ALA A 100 -6.46 21.37 8.06
C ALA A 100 -5.25 20.63 8.66
N ALA A 101 -4.05 21.22 8.54
CA ALA A 101 -2.86 20.75 9.23
C ALA A 101 -3.10 20.54 10.74
N GLY A 102 -2.61 19.41 11.26
CA GLY A 102 -2.84 18.97 12.64
C GLY A 102 -4.06 18.05 12.81
N ASP A 103 -4.97 17.97 11.84
CA ASP A 103 -6.03 16.97 11.82
C ASP A 103 -5.47 15.56 11.53
N PRO A 104 -5.93 14.49 12.22
CA PRO A 104 -5.49 13.13 11.92
C PRO A 104 -5.69 12.69 10.46
N LEU A 105 -6.71 13.21 9.78
CA LEU A 105 -7.03 12.93 8.37
C LEU A 105 -6.28 13.86 7.40
N HIS A 106 -5.52 14.84 7.89
CA HIS A 106 -4.61 15.60 7.04
C HIS A 106 -3.57 14.65 6.44
N TRP A 107 -3.04 14.96 5.25
CA TRP A 107 -2.10 14.06 4.56
C TRP A 107 -0.79 13.84 5.35
N THR A 108 -0.43 14.79 6.23
CA THR A 108 0.71 14.63 7.15
C THR A 108 0.36 13.87 8.44
N GLY A 109 -0.91 13.51 8.63
CA GLY A 109 -1.43 12.80 9.79
C GLY A 109 -1.09 11.30 9.78
N GLY A 110 -1.43 10.62 10.87
CA GLY A 110 -1.12 9.20 11.04
C GLY A 110 -1.90 8.26 10.12
N TYR A 111 -3.14 8.62 9.74
CA TYR A 111 -3.96 7.78 8.87
C TYR A 111 -3.40 7.65 7.45
N PHE A 112 -2.67 8.66 7.00
CA PHE A 112 -2.05 8.71 5.67
C PHE A 112 -0.60 8.23 5.64
N ASN A 113 -0.08 7.75 6.78
CA ASN A 113 1.26 7.19 6.88
C ASN A 113 1.32 5.81 6.23
N TRP A 114 2.01 5.74 5.09
CA TRP A 114 2.15 4.51 4.32
C TRP A 114 2.86 3.41 5.14
N ASN A 115 3.90 3.76 5.92
CA ASN A 115 4.69 2.79 6.68
C ASN A 115 3.83 2.00 7.67
N THR A 116 2.87 2.65 8.33
CA THR A 116 2.00 2.01 9.32
C THR A 116 0.72 1.45 8.71
N SER A 117 0.13 2.15 7.74
CA SER A 117 -1.23 1.90 7.27
C SER A 117 -1.30 1.07 5.98
N CYS A 118 -0.24 1.06 5.16
CA CYS A 118 -0.29 0.49 3.81
C CYS A 118 0.79 -0.57 3.56
N ALA A 119 2.03 -0.32 4.01
CA ALA A 119 3.21 -1.09 3.65
C ALA A 119 3.11 -2.59 3.93
N GLU A 120 2.38 -2.97 4.99
CA GLU A 120 2.24 -4.37 5.38
C GLU A 120 1.37 -5.19 4.43
N CYS A 121 0.34 -4.58 3.85
CA CYS A 121 -0.56 -5.27 2.93
C CYS A 121 -0.15 -5.09 1.45
N HIS A 122 0.67 -4.07 1.16
CA HIS A 122 1.00 -3.67 -0.21
C HIS A 122 2.48 -3.85 -0.57
N SER A 123 3.24 -4.62 0.21
CA SER A 123 4.65 -4.95 -0.07
C SER A 123 4.98 -6.37 0.36
N THR A 124 6.10 -6.90 -0.14
CA THR A 124 6.57 -8.25 0.21
C THR A 124 7.66 -8.20 1.26
N ASP A 125 7.50 -8.99 2.32
CA ASP A 125 8.46 -9.15 3.42
C ASP A 125 8.90 -7.81 4.02
N ILE A 126 7.91 -7.02 4.45
CA ILE A 126 8.08 -5.71 5.05
C ILE A 126 8.76 -5.82 6.42
N LYS A 127 9.67 -4.90 6.71
CA LYS A 127 10.20 -4.61 8.05
C LYS A 127 10.08 -3.12 8.26
N LYS A 128 9.13 -2.70 9.11
CA LYS A 128 8.89 -1.27 9.37
C LYS A 128 10.12 -0.62 10.02
N ASN A 129 10.83 -1.38 10.87
CA ASN A 129 11.98 -0.94 11.66
C ASN A 129 11.74 0.43 12.30
N TYR A 130 10.62 0.51 13.03
CA TYR A 130 10.25 1.70 13.76
C TYR A 130 11.01 1.75 15.09
N ASP A 131 11.67 2.88 15.33
CA ASP A 131 12.33 3.22 16.57
C ASP A 131 11.46 4.22 17.34
N ALA A 132 10.98 3.79 18.51
CA ALA A 132 10.06 4.59 19.33
C ALA A 132 10.75 5.70 20.14
N GLU A 133 12.07 5.59 20.38
CA GLU A 133 12.83 6.62 21.11
C GLU A 133 13.09 7.84 20.22
N THR A 134 13.35 7.59 18.94
CA THR A 134 13.69 8.61 17.94
C THR A 134 12.55 8.96 16.99
N ASP A 135 11.40 8.28 17.12
CA ASP A 135 10.24 8.39 16.24
C ASP A 135 10.60 8.24 14.74
N HIS A 136 11.37 7.20 14.43
CA HIS A 136 11.97 7.03 13.10
C HIS A 136 11.63 5.68 12.47
N PHE A 137 11.29 5.69 11.19
CA PHE A 137 11.10 4.50 10.36
C PHE A 137 12.33 4.26 9.49
N SER A 138 12.88 3.04 9.52
CA SER A 138 13.86 2.58 8.53
C SER A 138 13.28 1.42 7.72
N THR A 139 12.12 1.69 7.11
CA THR A 139 11.30 0.67 6.47
C THR A 139 11.98 0.04 5.28
N GLN A 140 12.03 -1.30 5.26
CA GLN A 140 12.62 -2.11 4.20
C GLN A 140 11.63 -3.16 3.74
N TYR A 141 11.70 -3.54 2.47
CA TYR A 141 10.90 -4.61 1.87
C TYR A 141 11.75 -5.39 0.87
N ALA A 142 11.41 -6.66 0.63
CA ALA A 142 12.06 -7.45 -0.41
C ALA A 142 11.56 -7.05 -1.81
N GLN A 143 10.27 -6.76 -1.91
CA GLN A 143 9.65 -6.22 -3.13
C GLN A 143 8.64 -5.14 -2.75
N ILE A 144 8.58 -4.10 -3.57
CA ILE A 144 7.75 -2.92 -3.35
C ILE A 144 6.25 -3.23 -3.31
N ASP A 145 5.85 -4.31 -4.00
CA ASP A 145 4.48 -4.79 -4.18
C ASP A 145 4.27 -6.20 -3.63
N VAL A 146 3.02 -6.67 -3.67
CA VAL A 146 2.62 -8.05 -3.32
C VAL A 146 3.08 -9.02 -4.41
N GLY A 147 4.23 -9.66 -4.19
CA GLY A 147 4.80 -10.66 -5.10
C GLY A 147 4.50 -12.09 -4.68
N CYS A 148 5.08 -13.06 -5.40
CA CYS A 148 4.86 -14.49 -5.14
C CYS A 148 5.20 -14.87 -3.69
N GLU A 149 6.31 -14.32 -3.18
CA GLU A 149 6.83 -14.64 -1.84
C GLU A 149 5.99 -14.03 -0.72
N ALA A 150 5.07 -13.10 -1.02
CA ALA A 150 4.13 -12.58 -0.02
C ALA A 150 3.16 -13.67 0.49
N CYS A 151 2.84 -14.65 -0.36
CA CYS A 151 1.98 -15.79 -0.01
C CYS A 151 2.76 -17.10 0.13
N HIS A 152 3.77 -17.32 -0.71
CA HIS A 152 4.49 -18.59 -0.78
C HIS A 152 5.76 -18.65 0.09
N GLY A 153 6.08 -17.56 0.78
CA GLY A 153 7.32 -17.42 1.55
C GLY A 153 8.55 -17.32 0.65
N PRO A 154 9.76 -17.28 1.24
CA PRO A 154 11.00 -17.12 0.48
C PRO A 154 11.23 -18.25 -0.52
N GLY A 155 11.44 -17.90 -1.79
CA GLY A 155 11.65 -18.81 -2.91
C GLY A 155 13.11 -19.14 -3.20
N SER A 156 14.05 -18.66 -2.40
CA SER A 156 15.50 -18.83 -2.65
C SER A 156 15.92 -20.30 -2.75
N ARG A 157 15.41 -21.16 -1.88
CA ARG A 157 15.64 -22.61 -1.91
C ARG A 157 14.93 -23.27 -3.09
N HIS A 158 13.69 -22.86 -3.38
CA HIS A 158 12.97 -23.32 -4.58
C HIS A 158 13.78 -23.06 -5.85
N GLN A 159 14.31 -21.84 -6.03
CA GLN A 159 15.13 -21.48 -7.20
C GLN A 159 16.39 -22.36 -7.30
N GLN A 160 17.08 -22.60 -6.19
CA GLN A 160 18.27 -23.46 -6.17
C GLN A 160 17.98 -24.90 -6.59
N LEU A 161 16.86 -25.47 -6.13
CA LEU A 161 16.44 -26.83 -6.49
C LEU A 161 15.96 -26.90 -7.94
N ALA A 162 15.23 -25.88 -8.41
CA ALA A 162 14.78 -25.77 -9.79
C ALA A 162 15.96 -25.75 -10.77
N ALA A 163 16.98 -24.93 -10.49
CA ALA A 163 18.18 -24.84 -11.30
C ALA A 163 18.98 -26.14 -11.37
N LYS A 164 18.90 -26.98 -10.33
CA LYS A 164 19.54 -28.31 -10.26
C LYS A 164 18.67 -29.44 -10.83
N GLY A 165 17.44 -29.15 -11.26
CA GLY A 165 16.48 -30.18 -11.68
C GLY A 165 16.08 -31.15 -10.56
N SER A 166 16.17 -30.71 -9.30
CA SER A 166 16.01 -31.56 -8.11
C SER A 166 14.78 -31.19 -7.27
N LEU A 167 13.76 -30.61 -7.90
CA LEU A 167 12.48 -30.32 -7.24
C LEU A 167 11.78 -31.64 -6.91
N THR A 168 11.18 -31.70 -5.71
CA THR A 168 10.28 -32.79 -5.33
C THR A 168 8.85 -32.25 -5.20
N PRO A 169 7.81 -33.07 -5.39
CA PRO A 169 6.42 -32.61 -5.33
C PRO A 169 6.03 -32.01 -3.98
N THR A 170 6.63 -32.49 -2.89
CA THR A 170 6.33 -32.00 -1.53
C THR A 170 7.01 -30.66 -1.31
N GLN A 171 6.20 -29.60 -1.22
CA GLN A 171 6.59 -28.19 -0.93
C GLN A 171 7.61 -27.57 -1.90
N ALA A 172 8.21 -28.33 -2.82
CA ALA A 172 9.07 -27.85 -3.91
C ALA A 172 10.18 -26.85 -3.47
N GLY A 173 10.66 -26.92 -2.22
CA GLY A 173 11.67 -26.01 -1.68
C GLY A 173 11.15 -24.74 -1.02
N PHE A 174 9.83 -24.60 -0.81
CA PHE A 174 9.23 -23.57 0.03
C PHE A 174 9.13 -24.04 1.49
N ASP A 175 9.26 -23.10 2.43
CA ASP A 175 9.24 -23.39 3.87
C ASP A 175 7.81 -23.55 4.43
N MET A 176 6.80 -23.18 3.66
CA MET A 176 5.39 -23.22 4.07
C MET A 176 4.51 -23.95 3.06
N SER A 177 3.39 -24.49 3.54
CA SER A 177 2.36 -25.09 2.70
C SER A 177 1.04 -24.33 2.84
N LEU A 178 0.43 -24.00 1.70
CA LEU A 178 -0.93 -23.46 1.63
C LEU A 178 -1.95 -24.56 1.26
N SER A 179 -1.61 -25.84 1.47
CA SER A 179 -2.43 -26.98 1.05
C SER A 179 -3.53 -27.36 2.05
N ALA A 180 -3.65 -26.65 3.17
CA ALA A 180 -4.72 -26.91 4.14
C ALA A 180 -6.08 -26.80 3.41
N ARG A 181 -6.83 -27.90 3.37
CA ARG A 181 -8.16 -28.00 2.80
C ARG A 181 -9.09 -28.61 3.85
N GLY A 182 -10.39 -28.42 3.71
CA GLY A 182 -11.36 -29.07 4.59
C GLY A 182 -12.76 -28.97 4.01
N GLU A 183 -13.59 -29.94 4.34
CA GLU A 183 -15.01 -29.89 4.05
C GLU A 183 -15.73 -29.16 5.18
N TRP A 184 -16.77 -28.40 4.80
CA TRP A 184 -17.62 -27.69 5.73
C TRP A 184 -19.01 -28.30 5.65
N HIS A 185 -19.61 -28.59 6.81
CA HIS A 185 -21.00 -29.04 6.89
C HIS A 185 -21.85 -28.08 7.70
N TRP A 186 -23.16 -28.16 7.49
CA TRP A 186 -24.16 -27.55 8.35
C TRP A 186 -24.73 -28.63 9.24
N LEU A 187 -24.59 -28.47 10.55
CA LEU A 187 -25.35 -29.29 11.49
C LEU A 187 -26.83 -28.89 11.46
N GLU A 188 -27.72 -29.84 11.72
CA GLU A 188 -29.16 -29.58 11.76
C GLU A 188 -29.48 -28.50 12.81
N GLY A 189 -30.15 -27.43 12.39
CA GLY A 189 -30.48 -26.29 13.24
C GLY A 189 -29.33 -25.30 13.50
N ALA A 190 -28.13 -25.52 12.95
CA ALA A 190 -27.01 -24.60 13.13
C ALA A 190 -27.08 -23.38 12.19
N SER A 191 -26.68 -22.22 12.71
CA SER A 191 -26.59 -20.97 11.96
C SER A 191 -25.19 -20.68 11.39
N ILE A 192 -24.20 -21.52 11.69
CA ILE A 192 -22.82 -21.41 11.21
C ILE A 192 -22.34 -22.81 10.80
N ALA A 193 -21.70 -22.92 9.64
CA ALA A 193 -21.07 -24.15 9.18
C ALA A 193 -19.81 -24.44 10.02
N GLU A 194 -19.49 -25.71 10.23
CA GLU A 194 -18.26 -26.15 10.89
C GLU A 194 -17.45 -27.09 9.99
N ARG A 195 -16.15 -27.19 10.25
CA ARG A 195 -15.28 -28.14 9.53
C ARG A 195 -15.58 -29.56 9.99
N THR A 196 -15.62 -30.49 9.05
CA THR A 196 -15.77 -31.93 9.32
C THR A 196 -14.56 -32.50 10.09
N GLU A 197 -13.38 -31.91 9.87
CA GLU A 197 -12.13 -32.24 10.54
C GLU A 197 -11.58 -31.03 11.31
N PRO A 198 -10.89 -31.24 12.44
CA PRO A 198 -10.18 -30.16 13.12
C PRO A 198 -9.11 -29.51 12.24
N LEU A 199 -8.89 -28.21 12.41
CA LEU A 199 -7.79 -27.52 11.73
C LEU A 199 -6.49 -27.81 12.48
N THR A 200 -5.53 -28.43 11.80
CA THR A 200 -4.23 -28.80 12.40
C THR A 200 -3.09 -27.86 12.03
N ASP A 201 -3.32 -26.94 11.09
CA ASP A 201 -2.36 -25.96 10.60
C ASP A 201 -3.08 -24.67 10.19
N THR A 202 -2.70 -23.53 10.78
CA THR A 202 -3.27 -22.21 10.49
C THR A 202 -2.48 -21.44 9.44
N THR A 203 -1.35 -21.95 8.95
CA THR A 203 -0.42 -21.24 8.06
C THR A 203 -1.12 -20.61 6.86
N GLN A 204 -2.04 -21.33 6.22
CA GLN A 204 -2.82 -20.79 5.11
C GLN A 204 -3.71 -19.60 5.53
N ILE A 205 -4.40 -19.74 6.66
CA ILE A 205 -5.29 -18.72 7.20
C ILE A 205 -4.48 -17.48 7.60
N ASP A 206 -3.36 -17.67 8.29
CA ASP A 206 -2.51 -16.57 8.75
C ASP A 206 -1.89 -15.83 7.56
N THR A 207 -1.54 -16.54 6.48
CA THR A 207 -1.01 -15.95 5.24
C THR A 207 -2.06 -15.07 4.56
N CYS A 208 -3.26 -15.61 4.33
CA CYS A 208 -4.32 -14.88 3.62
C CYS A 208 -4.94 -13.78 4.51
N GLY A 209 -5.05 -14.04 5.81
CA GLY A 209 -5.70 -13.16 6.79
C GLY A 209 -5.00 -11.82 6.96
N ARG A 210 -3.67 -11.75 6.79
CA ARG A 210 -2.92 -10.48 6.89
C ARG A 210 -3.42 -9.41 5.93
N CYS A 211 -3.89 -9.81 4.75
CA CYS A 211 -4.39 -8.92 3.70
C CYS A 211 -5.92 -8.92 3.58
N HIS A 212 -6.59 -10.05 3.86
CA HIS A 212 -8.02 -10.22 3.61
C HIS A 212 -8.89 -10.28 4.87
N ALA A 213 -8.30 -10.26 6.07
CA ALA A 213 -9.08 -10.11 7.28
C ALA A 213 -9.66 -8.69 7.35
N ARG A 214 -10.94 -8.61 7.74
CA ARG A 214 -11.50 -7.34 8.16
C ARG A 214 -10.77 -6.91 9.44
N ARG A 215 -9.94 -5.87 9.35
CA ARG A 215 -9.37 -5.21 10.53
C ARG A 215 -10.49 -4.41 11.20
N GLY A 216 -11.32 -5.08 11.97
CA GLY A 216 -12.29 -4.46 12.87
C GLY A 216 -11.66 -4.27 14.23
N THR A 217 -11.73 -3.05 14.75
CA THR A 217 -11.53 -2.75 16.18
C THR A 217 -12.74 -3.18 16.99
#